data_AF-A0A3C1BBE1-F1
#
_entry.id   AF-A0A3C1BBE1-F1
#
_cell.length_a   1.000
_cell.length_b   1.000
_cell.length_c   1.000
_cell.angle_alpha   90.00
_cell.angle_beta   90.00
_cell.angle_gamma   90.00
#
_symmetry.space_group_name_H-M   'P 1'
#
loop_
_entity.id
_entity.type
_entity.pdbx_description
1 polymer ?
#
loop_
_entity_poly.entity_id
_entity_poly.type
_entity_poly.pdbx_seq_one_letter_code
_entity_poly.pdbx_strand_id
1 'polypeptide(L)'
;MAVKNVLIPSVSVMELYRGMQHKREMAEMQKKISRYNILHFNEDVSKSAIELVNKFKLSHNLQIPDALIGAMSIVYEIPLFTYNRKDFKFIPGIKLYA
;
A
#
# COMPACT_ATOMS: atom_id res chain seq x y z
N MET A 1 16.02 -16.24 1.18
CA MET A 1 14.90 -16.39 2.14
C MET A 1 14.12 -15.08 2.10
N ALA A 2 12.79 -15.12 1.97
CA ALA A 2 11.99 -13.91 2.00
C ALA A 2 12.11 -13.20 3.36
N VAL A 3 12.00 -11.88 3.38
CA VAL A 3 11.98 -11.11 4.65
C VAL A 3 10.78 -11.59 5.46
N LYS A 4 11.03 -12.06 6.68
CA LYS A 4 9.99 -12.57 7.57
C LYS A 4 9.23 -11.39 8.20
N ASN A 5 7.92 -11.54 8.37
CA ASN A 5 7.02 -10.58 9.03
C ASN A 5 6.86 -9.22 8.33
N VAL A 6 7.28 -9.09 7.07
CA VAL A 6 7.05 -7.89 6.26
C VAL A 6 6.32 -8.26 5.00
N LEU A 7 5.24 -7.54 4.71
CA LEU A 7 4.44 -7.66 3.50
C LEU A 7 4.54 -6.35 2.72
N ILE A 8 4.52 -6.44 1.39
CA ILE A 8 4.41 -5.25 0.52
C ILE A 8 3.03 -5.27 -0.14
N PRO A 9 2.22 -4.20 -0.01
CA PRO A 9 0.97 -4.07 -0.75
C PRO A 9 1.21 -4.20 -2.25
N SER A 10 0.38 -4.97 -2.95
CA SER A 10 0.48 -5.16 -4.40
C SER A 10 0.42 -3.84 -5.16
N VAL A 11 -0.35 -2.86 -4.67
CA VAL A 11 -0.41 -1.51 -5.25
C VAL A 11 0.94 -0.78 -5.15
N SER A 12 1.68 -0.91 -4.05
CA SER A 12 3.02 -0.33 -3.92
C SER A 12 4.02 -1.00 -4.88
N VAL A 13 3.87 -2.31 -5.14
CA VAL A 13 4.65 -3.01 -6.18
C VAL A 13 4.34 -2.42 -7.57
N MET A 14 3.06 -2.15 -7.88
CA MET A 14 2.67 -1.52 -9.14
C MET A 14 3.28 -0.11 -9.28
N GLU A 15 3.28 0.69 -8.21
CA GLU A 15 3.90 2.03 -8.21
C GLU A 15 5.40 1.97 -8.46
N LEU A 16 6.10 1.03 -7.82
CA LEU A 16 7.53 0.82 -8.03
C LEU A 16 7.83 0.44 -9.48
N TYR A 17 7.06 -0.46 -10.08
CA TYR A 17 7.23 -0.83 -11.49
C TYR A 17 6.94 0.34 -12.43
N ARG A 18 5.91 1.14 -12.17
CA ARG A 18 5.57 2.34 -12.96
C ARG A 18 6.70 3.38 -12.95
N GLY A 19 7.47 3.47 -11.87
CA GLY A 19 8.58 4.41 -11.76
C GLY A 19 9.82 4.04 -12.57
N MET A 20 9.96 2.78 -13.02
CA MET A 20 11.15 2.29 -13.73
C MET A 20 11.18 2.83 -15.16
N GLN A 21 12.34 3.31 -15.62
CA GLN A 21 12.47 3.97 -16.91
C GLN A 21 12.97 3.03 -18.02
N HIS A 22 13.64 1.92 -17.65
CA HIS A 22 14.17 0.97 -18.63
C HIS A 22 14.26 -0.47 -18.13
N LYS A 23 14.42 -1.41 -19.08
CA LYS A 23 14.41 -2.87 -18.82
C LYS A 23 15.39 -3.32 -17.74
N ARG A 24 16.57 -2.69 -17.67
CA ARG A 24 17.59 -3.01 -16.65
C ARG A 24 17.09 -2.73 -15.23
N GLU A 25 16.54 -1.54 -14.99
CA GLU A 25 15.95 -1.14 -13.72
C GLU A 25 14.77 -2.04 -13.36
N MET A 26 13.90 -2.35 -14.34
CA MET A 26 12.78 -3.27 -14.13
C MET A 26 13.24 -4.65 -13.63
N ALA A 27 14.25 -5.24 -14.28
CA ALA A 27 14.78 -6.54 -13.88
C ALA A 27 15.41 -6.52 -12.47
N GLU A 28 16.12 -5.45 -12.14
CA GLU A 28 16.69 -5.25 -10.79
C GLU A 28 15.58 -5.07 -9.74
N MET A 29 14.53 -4.33 -10.05
CA MET A 29 13.38 -4.14 -9.17
C MET A 29 12.64 -5.44 -8.92
N GLN A 30 12.35 -6.22 -9.97
CA GLN A 30 11.71 -7.54 -9.84
C GLN A 30 12.53 -8.48 -8.95
N LYS A 31 13.87 -8.49 -9.09
CA LYS A 31 14.77 -9.28 -8.25
C LYS A 31 14.80 -8.81 -6.78
N LYS A 32 14.58 -7.52 -6.53
CA LYS A 32 14.46 -6.97 -5.17
C LYS A 32 13.11 -7.36 -4.55
N ILE A 33 12.02 -7.20 -5.30
CA ILE A 33 10.65 -7.49 -4.84
C ILE A 33 10.42 -8.98 -4.59
N SER A 34 11.06 -9.88 -5.34
CA SER A 34 10.93 -11.34 -5.14
C SER A 34 11.40 -11.84 -3.77
N ARG A 35 12.04 -10.98 -2.97
CA ARG A 35 12.44 -11.26 -1.58
C ARG A 35 11.36 -10.90 -0.55
N TYR A 36 10.25 -10.32 -0.98
CA TYR A 36 9.14 -9.93 -0.12
C TYR A 36 7.89 -10.72 -0.47
N ASN A 37 7.06 -10.94 0.54
CA ASN A 37 5.72 -11.47 0.32
C ASN A 37 4.80 -10.32 -0.08
N ILE A 38 4.14 -10.45 -1.23
CA ILE A 38 3.20 -9.45 -1.72
C ILE A 38 1.84 -9.72 -1.09
N LEU A 39 1.26 -8.72 -0.44
CA LEU A 39 -0.12 -8.74 0.01
C LEU A 39 -0.99 -8.24 -1.13
N HIS A 40 -1.90 -9.06 -1.62
CA HIS A 40 -2.85 -8.67 -2.65
C HIS A 40 -4.12 -8.12 -2.01
N PHE A 41 -4.74 -7.12 -2.64
CA PHE A 41 -6.07 -6.66 -2.24
C PHE A 41 -7.15 -7.59 -2.80
N ASN A 42 -8.27 -7.70 -2.09
CA ASN A 42 -9.47 -8.43 -2.50
C ASN A 42 -10.67 -7.46 -2.67
N GLU A 43 -11.86 -8.02 -2.82
CA GLU A 43 -13.09 -7.24 -2.96
C GLU A 43 -13.39 -6.35 -1.73
N ASP A 44 -13.15 -6.83 -0.52
CA ASP A 44 -13.41 -6.06 0.71
C ASP A 44 -12.49 -4.84 0.82
N VAL A 45 -11.22 -5.02 0.47
CA VAL A 45 -10.27 -3.90 0.35
C VAL A 45 -10.73 -2.92 -0.72
N SER A 46 -11.21 -3.41 -1.86
CA SER A 46 -11.71 -2.55 -2.94
C SER A 46 -12.88 -1.68 -2.46
N LYS A 47 -13.89 -2.29 -1.82
CA LYS A 47 -15.04 -1.58 -1.24
C LYS A 47 -14.59 -0.55 -0.20
N SER A 48 -13.71 -0.94 0.71
CA SER A 48 -13.18 -0.03 1.74
C SER A 48 -12.39 1.13 1.13
N ALA A 49 -11.56 0.90 0.10
CA ALA A 49 -10.83 1.96 -0.59
C ALA A 49 -11.77 2.96 -1.27
N ILE A 50 -12.87 2.50 -1.89
CA ILE A 50 -13.91 3.38 -2.46
C ILE A 50 -14.49 4.30 -1.38
N GLU A 51 -14.86 3.74 -0.22
CA GLU A 51 -15.40 4.50 0.91
C GLU A 51 -14.40 5.54 1.42
N LEU A 52 -13.13 5.16 1.56
CA LEU A 52 -12.06 6.05 2.01
C LEU A 52 -11.85 7.21 1.03
N VAL A 53 -11.78 6.94 -0.27
CA VAL A 53 -11.66 8.00 -1.29
C VAL A 53 -12.87 8.92 -1.24
N ASN A 54 -14.09 8.38 -1.21
CA ASN A 54 -15.31 9.18 -1.15
C ASN A 54 -15.32 10.11 0.07
N LYS A 55 -14.84 9.62 1.22
CA LYS A 55 -14.82 10.38 2.48
C LYS A 55 -13.69 11.42 2.56
N PHE A 56 -12.52 11.11 2.00
CA PHE A 56 -11.30 11.88 2.28
C PHE A 56 -10.64 12.53 1.06
N LYS A 57 -11.17 12.34 -0.15
CA LYS A 57 -10.61 12.98 -1.36
C LYS A 57 -10.58 14.51 -1.27
N LEU A 58 -11.64 15.14 -0.79
CA LEU A 58 -11.70 16.61 -0.75
C LEU A 58 -11.02 17.20 0.49
N SER A 59 -11.06 16.50 1.63
CA SER A 59 -10.54 17.02 2.90
C SER A 59 -9.04 16.78 3.09
N HIS A 60 -8.51 15.67 2.57
CA HIS A 60 -7.12 15.26 2.78
C HIS A 60 -6.39 14.92 1.47
N ASN A 61 -7.03 15.18 0.31
CA ASN A 61 -6.50 14.82 -1.01
C ASN A 61 -6.04 13.36 -1.09
N LEU A 62 -6.78 12.44 -0.44
CA LEU A 62 -6.42 11.02 -0.43
C LEU A 62 -6.39 10.47 -1.86
N GLN A 63 -5.24 9.92 -2.26
CA GLN A 63 -5.05 9.35 -3.59
C GLN A 63 -5.45 7.87 -3.61
N ILE A 64 -5.71 7.35 -4.82
CA ILE A 64 -6.12 5.95 -5.00
C ILE A 64 -5.09 4.96 -4.42
N PRO A 65 -3.77 5.10 -4.65
CA PRO A 65 -2.79 4.19 -4.07
C PRO A 65 -2.81 4.19 -2.54
N ASP A 66 -2.82 5.38 -1.92
CA ASP A 66 -2.86 5.52 -0.46
C ASP A 66 -4.16 4.98 0.13
N ALA A 67 -5.29 5.17 -0.56
CA ALA A 67 -6.58 4.61 -0.15
C ALA A 67 -6.55 3.08 -0.16
N LEU A 68 -5.95 2.45 -1.18
CA LEU A 68 -5.78 1.01 -1.23
C LEU A 68 -4.86 0.52 -0.10
N ILE A 69 -3.73 1.18 0.13
CA ILE A 69 -2.80 0.81 1.21
C ILE A 69 -3.47 0.93 2.59
N GLY A 70 -4.19 2.03 2.84
CA GLY A 70 -4.95 2.24 4.06
C GLY A 70 -6.04 1.18 4.26
N ALA A 71 -6.83 0.90 3.21
CA ALA A 71 -7.86 -0.13 3.24
C ALA A 71 -7.27 -1.53 3.51
N MET A 72 -6.14 -1.89 2.90
CA MET A 72 -5.46 -3.16 3.16
C MET A 72 -5.03 -3.30 4.62
N SER A 73 -4.49 -2.22 5.21
CA SER A 73 -4.11 -2.21 6.62
C SER A 73 -5.31 -2.46 7.55
N ILE A 74 -6.45 -1.85 7.24
CA ILE A 74 -7.67 -1.98 8.05
C ILE A 74 -8.30 -3.37 7.86
N VAL A 75 -8.56 -3.77 6.62
CA VAL A 75 -9.30 -5.00 6.30
C VAL A 75 -8.53 -6.25 6.74
N TYR A 76 -7.21 -6.27 6.57
CA TYR A 76 -6.37 -7.39 7.00
C TYR A 76 -5.87 -7.26 8.44
N GLU A 77 -6.21 -6.17 9.14
CA GLU A 77 -5.77 -5.85 10.50
C GLU A 77 -4.25 -5.85 10.69
N ILE A 78 -3.51 -5.48 9.65
CA ILE A 78 -2.04 -5.45 9.63
C ILE A 78 -1.56 -4.01 9.86
N PRO A 79 -0.71 -3.75 10.86
CA PRO A 79 -0.14 -2.42 11.06
C PRO A 79 0.62 -1.91 9.83
N LEU A 80 0.35 -0.66 9.45
CA LEU A 80 1.04 0.01 8.36
C LEU A 80 2.35 0.65 8.85
N PHE A 81 3.46 0.22 8.27
CA PHE A 81 4.73 0.92 8.39
C PHE A 81 4.89 1.90 7.22
N THR A 82 5.05 3.19 7.51
CA THR A 82 5.25 4.24 6.50
C THR A 82 5.97 5.45 7.08
N TYR A 83 6.82 6.08 6.28
CA TYR A 83 7.41 7.38 6.62
C TYR A 83 6.40 8.53 6.46
N ASN A 84 5.39 8.36 5.61
CA ASN A 84 4.40 9.38 5.29
C ASN A 84 3.19 9.34 6.25
N ARG A 85 3.44 9.27 7.56
CA ARG A 85 2.40 9.06 8.59
C ARG A 85 1.23 10.06 8.48
N LYS A 86 1.51 11.29 8.05
CA LYS A 86 0.50 12.36 7.88
C LYS A 86 -0.58 12.00 6.83
N ASP A 87 -0.24 11.20 5.83
CA ASP A 87 -1.12 10.83 4.71
C ASP A 87 -2.08 9.69 5.09
N PHE A 88 -1.86 9.07 6.26
CA PHE A 88 -2.62 7.92 6.73
C PHE A 88 -3.28 8.13 8.09
N LYS A 89 -2.69 8.94 8.99
CA LYS A 89 -3.13 9.07 10.40
C LYS A 89 -4.58 9.55 10.58
N PHE A 90 -5.19 10.17 9.56
CA PHE A 90 -6.58 10.63 9.61
C PHE A 90 -7.59 9.51 9.29
N ILE A 91 -7.12 8.38 8.77
CA ILE A 91 -7.96 7.25 8.39
C ILE A 91 -8.43 6.51 9.66
N PRO A 92 -9.74 6.39 9.91
CA PRO A 92 -10.26 5.69 11.07
C PRO A 92 -9.86 4.21 11.10
N GLY A 93 -9.50 3.70 12.28
CA GLY A 93 -9.15 2.29 12.48
C GLY A 93 -7.75 1.88 12.00
N ILE A 94 -7.01 2.78 11.35
CA ILE A 94 -5.67 2.47 10.91
C ILE A 94 -4.70 2.33 12.09
N LYS A 95 -3.88 1.28 12.07
CA LYS A 95 -2.80 1.06 13.04
C LYS A 95 -1.49 1.38 12.36
N LEU A 96 -0.78 2.41 12.82
CA LEU A 96 0.56 2.71 12.33
C LEU A 96 1.60 2.00 13.20
N TYR A 97 2.55 1.30 12.57
CA TYR A 97 3.68 0.70 13.27
C TYR A 97 4.64 1.80 13.75
N ALA A 98 5.14 1.67 14.99
CA ALA A 98 5.97 2.65 15.67
C ALA A 98 7.47 2.39 15.50
#